data_AF-A0A941PH69-F1
#
_entry.id   AF-A0A941PH69-F1
#
_cell.length_a   1.000
_cell.length_b   1.000
_cell.length_c   1.000
_cell.angle_alpha   90.00
_cell.angle_beta   90.00
_cell.angle_gamma   90.00
#
_symmetry.space_group_name_H-M   'P 1'
#
loop_
_entity.id
_entity.type
_entity.pdbx_description
1 polymer ?
#
loop_
_entity_poly.entity_id
_entity_poly.type
_entity_poly.pdbx_seq_one_letter_code
_entity_poly.pdbx_strand_id
1 'polypeptide(L)'
;MMLIETLGKGGAKALAAGILTIGGWFAGAGLAQAVPAFAMQTGQPCSSCHVGGFGPQLTQFGREFKMNGYTMRTVGQWDVAPVSMMAVASYIRTQRDQDSPPAPHYSTNDNLTLDQASFFLAGGFGQHFGAFVQATYDGVGRAFSWDNLDLRAVTTTSLFGSNAVLGVSLNNSPTVTDPWNTLPAWGYPYTDSGVAPGPAASPQIAGGFAQNVIGLNGYMWWNGAVYSERGFYWSPDASFLNAMGVPPGETNQINGAAPYVRVAYQGNAGDHNFEVGAFGFFSD
;
A
#
# COMPACT_ATOMS: atom_id res chain seq x y z
N MET A 1 -16.43 24.71 33.96
CA MET A 1 -17.70 24.71 34.73
C MET A 1 -18.56 25.90 34.28
N MET A 2 -18.86 26.01 32.98
CA MET A 2 -19.56 27.19 32.42
C MET A 2 -20.46 26.86 31.21
N LEU A 3 -20.66 25.58 30.88
CA LEU A 3 -21.44 25.15 29.70
C LEU A 3 -22.77 24.47 30.05
N ILE A 4 -23.09 24.31 31.34
CA ILE A 4 -24.28 23.55 31.79
C ILE A 4 -25.47 24.47 32.13
N GLU A 5 -25.26 25.77 32.35
CA GLU A 5 -26.32 26.66 32.86
C GLU A 5 -27.31 27.22 31.82
N THR A 6 -27.09 27.02 30.51
CA THR A 6 -27.97 27.56 29.46
C THR A 6 -28.93 26.56 28.81
N LEU A 7 -28.93 25.29 29.23
CA LEU A 7 -29.85 24.28 28.68
C LEU A 7 -31.11 24.17 29.53
N GLY A 8 -32.21 24.76 29.06
CA GLY A 8 -33.54 24.51 29.63
C GLY A 8 -33.87 23.01 29.70
N LYS A 9 -34.86 22.62 30.53
CA LYS A 9 -35.22 21.21 30.81
C LYS A 9 -35.40 20.31 29.56
N GLY A 10 -35.68 20.87 28.38
CA GLY A 10 -35.71 20.15 27.10
C GLY A 10 -34.34 19.91 26.46
N GLY A 11 -33.39 20.85 26.58
CA GLY A 11 -32.03 20.74 26.05
C GLY A 11 -31.17 19.73 26.82
N ALA A 12 -31.33 19.64 28.14
CA ALA A 12 -30.68 18.62 28.96
C ALA A 12 -31.15 17.20 28.60
N LYS A 13 -32.42 17.02 28.23
CA LYS A 13 -32.96 15.74 27.77
C LYS A 13 -32.48 15.38 26.36
N ALA A 14 -32.35 16.35 25.46
CA ALA A 14 -31.80 16.14 24.13
C ALA A 14 -30.30 15.81 24.16
N LEU A 15 -29.54 16.46 25.04
CA LEU A 15 -28.12 16.16 25.25
C LEU A 15 -27.91 14.79 25.91
N ALA A 16 -28.72 14.45 26.92
CA ALA A 16 -28.69 13.13 27.54
C ALA A 16 -29.12 12.03 26.55
N ALA A 17 -30.14 12.28 25.71
CA ALA A 17 -30.54 11.37 24.66
C ALA A 17 -29.46 11.22 23.57
N GLY A 18 -28.76 12.30 23.21
CA GLY A 18 -27.61 12.27 22.28
C GLY A 18 -26.40 11.51 22.82
N ILE A 19 -26.10 11.65 24.12
CA ILE A 19 -25.03 10.90 24.79
C ILE A 19 -25.42 9.42 24.94
N LEU A 20 -26.69 9.12 25.22
CA LEU A 20 -27.21 7.75 25.30
C LEU A 20 -27.30 7.07 23.92
N THR A 21 -27.62 7.81 22.85
CA THR A 21 -27.55 7.25 21.50
C THR A 21 -26.10 6.99 21.13
N ILE A 22 -25.19 7.96 21.22
CA ILE A 22 -23.76 7.73 20.90
C ILE A 22 -23.18 6.59 21.77
N GLY A 23 -23.45 6.58 23.07
CA GLY A 23 -23.03 5.49 23.97
C GLY A 23 -23.65 4.13 23.62
N GLY A 24 -24.89 4.10 23.13
CA GLY A 24 -25.56 2.88 22.66
C GLY A 24 -24.96 2.32 21.36
N TRP A 25 -24.49 3.18 20.45
CA TRP A 25 -23.78 2.75 19.24
C TRP A 25 -22.39 2.17 19.57
N PHE A 26 -21.69 2.71 20.57
CA PHE A 26 -20.41 2.14 21.03
C PHE A 26 -20.57 0.86 21.88
N ALA A 27 -21.67 0.73 22.64
CA ALA A 27 -21.94 -0.48 23.43
C ALA A 27 -22.34 -1.71 22.59
N GLY A 28 -22.80 -1.50 21.35
CA GLY A 28 -23.13 -2.56 20.39
C GLY A 28 -22.02 -2.91 19.39
N ALA A 29 -20.91 -2.17 19.39
CA ALA A 29 -19.76 -2.50 18.55
C ALA A 29 -19.05 -3.73 19.16
N GLY A 30 -19.22 -4.89 18.53
CA GLY A 30 -18.35 -6.04 18.79
C GLY A 30 -16.88 -5.67 18.55
N LEU A 31 -15.95 -6.55 18.96
CA LEU A 31 -14.54 -6.39 18.60
C LEU A 31 -14.43 -6.09 17.10
N ALA A 32 -13.75 -4.99 16.75
CA ALA A 32 -13.59 -4.60 15.36
C ALA A 32 -12.95 -5.75 14.58
N GLN A 33 -13.74 -6.41 13.72
CA GLN A 33 -13.29 -7.52 12.88
C GLN A 33 -12.58 -7.04 11.59
N ALA A 34 -12.29 -5.74 11.49
CA ALA A 34 -11.52 -5.17 10.40
C ALA A 34 -10.02 -5.44 10.62
N VAL A 35 -9.64 -6.70 10.48
CA VAL A 35 -8.24 -7.15 10.59
C VAL A 35 -7.68 -7.29 9.16
N PRO A 36 -6.46 -6.80 8.88
CA PRO A 36 -5.82 -7.01 7.58
C PRO A 36 -5.77 -8.50 7.19
N ALA A 37 -5.97 -8.82 5.92
CA ALA A 37 -6.07 -10.21 5.45
C ALA A 37 -4.84 -11.06 5.83
N PHE A 38 -3.64 -10.50 5.70
CA PHE A 38 -2.41 -11.19 6.11
C PHE A 38 -2.28 -11.38 7.62
N ALA A 39 -2.82 -10.47 8.44
CA ALA A 39 -2.84 -10.65 9.89
C ALA A 39 -3.80 -11.78 10.29
N MET A 40 -4.96 -11.91 9.60
CA MET A 40 -5.84 -13.06 9.79
C MET A 40 -5.19 -14.38 9.34
N GLN A 41 -4.50 -14.37 8.19
CA GLN A 41 -3.83 -15.56 7.65
C GLN A 41 -2.70 -16.07 8.55
N THR A 42 -1.93 -15.16 9.15
CA THR A 42 -0.71 -15.49 9.91
C THR A 42 -0.92 -15.52 11.42
N GLY A 43 -1.98 -14.89 11.93
CA GLY A 43 -2.21 -14.69 13.36
C GLY A 43 -1.19 -13.75 14.03
N GLN A 44 -0.42 -12.99 13.25
CA GLN A 44 0.60 -12.09 13.77
C GLN A 44 0.04 -10.69 14.03
N PRO A 45 0.46 -9.99 15.10
CA PRO A 45 0.09 -8.60 15.31
C PRO A 45 0.77 -7.69 14.28
N CYS A 46 0.17 -6.53 13.99
CA CYS A 46 0.66 -5.59 12.97
C CYS A 46 2.13 -5.21 13.17
N SER A 47 2.58 -5.03 14.43
CA SER A 47 3.97 -4.69 14.79
C SER A 47 4.98 -5.79 14.51
N SER A 48 4.53 -7.05 14.32
CA SER A 48 5.42 -8.12 13.86
C SER A 48 5.77 -7.94 12.39
N CYS A 49 4.85 -7.43 11.56
CA CYS A 49 5.08 -7.22 10.13
C CYS A 49 5.59 -5.82 9.81
N HIS A 50 5.07 -4.80 10.48
CA HIS A 50 5.30 -3.39 10.17
C HIS A 50 6.06 -2.68 11.28
N VAL A 51 7.06 -1.87 10.90
CA VAL A 51 7.83 -1.05 11.84
C VAL A 51 6.89 -0.07 12.53
N GLY A 52 6.84 -0.09 13.87
CA GLY A 52 5.91 0.74 14.65
C GLY A 52 4.45 0.28 14.60
N GLY A 53 4.14 -0.83 13.92
CA GLY A 53 2.78 -1.39 13.82
C GLY A 53 1.83 -0.66 12.86
N PHE A 54 2.31 0.38 12.19
CA PHE A 54 1.55 1.18 11.24
C PHE A 54 2.39 1.49 10.00
N GLY A 55 1.72 1.69 8.87
CA GLY A 55 2.37 2.00 7.60
C GLY A 55 3.04 0.79 6.94
N PRO A 56 3.50 0.93 5.70
CA PRO A 56 3.95 -0.18 4.88
C PRO A 56 5.35 -0.67 5.23
N GLN A 57 6.21 0.12 5.88
CA GLN A 57 7.61 -0.29 6.17
C GLN A 57 7.67 -1.60 6.95
N LEU A 58 8.40 -2.57 6.40
CA LEU A 58 8.42 -3.93 6.93
C LEU A 58 9.54 -4.16 7.94
N THR A 59 9.25 -4.90 9.01
CA THR A 59 10.25 -5.52 9.88
C THR A 59 10.98 -6.63 9.11
N GLN A 60 12.02 -7.23 9.69
CA GLN A 60 12.63 -8.42 9.08
C GLN A 60 11.61 -9.54 8.84
N PHE A 61 10.71 -9.79 9.80
CA PHE A 61 9.67 -10.79 9.63
C PHE A 61 8.71 -10.44 8.47
N GLY A 62 8.27 -9.18 8.36
CA GLY A 62 7.43 -8.73 7.25
C GLY A 62 8.12 -8.89 5.89
N ARG A 63 9.43 -8.59 5.83
CA ARG A 63 10.25 -8.80 4.62
C ARG A 63 10.31 -10.28 4.24
N GLU A 64 10.60 -11.16 5.20
CA GLU A 64 10.60 -12.61 4.96
C GLU A 64 9.24 -13.09 4.48
N PHE A 65 8.14 -12.63 5.08
CA PHE A 65 6.79 -12.99 4.65
C PHE A 65 6.50 -12.60 3.19
N LYS A 66 6.87 -11.38 2.79
CA LYS A 66 6.75 -10.89 1.40
C LYS A 66 7.63 -11.68 0.44
N MET A 67 8.90 -11.91 0.80
CA MET A 67 9.87 -12.62 -0.05
C MET A 67 9.53 -14.10 -0.21
N ASN A 68 8.91 -14.73 0.80
CA ASN A 68 8.36 -16.08 0.72
C ASN A 68 6.96 -16.13 0.05
N GLY A 69 6.62 -15.12 -0.75
CA GLY A 69 5.46 -15.12 -1.63
C GLY A 69 4.12 -15.06 -0.91
N TYR A 70 4.06 -14.47 0.29
CA TYR A 70 2.84 -14.34 1.09
C TYR A 70 2.20 -15.68 1.52
N THR A 71 2.97 -16.77 1.49
CA THR A 71 2.44 -18.14 1.66
C THR A 71 2.35 -18.61 3.12
N MET A 72 3.06 -17.95 4.04
CA MET A 72 3.04 -18.33 5.46
C MET A 72 1.62 -18.19 6.03
N ARG A 73 1.12 -19.24 6.68
CA ARG A 73 -0.22 -19.24 7.29
C ARG A 73 -0.25 -20.12 8.55
N THR A 74 -1.11 -19.75 9.49
CA THR A 74 -1.38 -20.52 10.73
C THR A 74 -2.79 -21.11 10.76
N VAL A 75 -3.62 -20.75 9.79
CA VAL A 75 -4.99 -21.24 9.58
C VAL A 75 -5.10 -21.94 8.22
N GLY A 76 -6.18 -22.70 8.01
CA GLY A 76 -6.50 -23.29 6.72
C GLY A 76 -6.72 -22.23 5.64
N GLN A 77 -6.45 -22.59 4.39
CA GLN A 77 -6.49 -21.71 3.22
C GLN A 77 -7.78 -20.90 3.08
N TRP A 78 -8.90 -21.45 3.53
CA TRP A 78 -10.24 -20.90 3.38
C TRP A 78 -10.91 -20.60 4.73
N ASP A 79 -10.18 -20.75 5.83
CA ASP A 79 -10.72 -20.54 7.18
C ASP A 79 -10.88 -19.05 7.50
N VAL A 80 -10.20 -18.18 6.76
CA VAL A 80 -10.30 -16.73 6.85
C VAL A 80 -10.52 -16.14 5.46
N ALA A 81 -11.36 -15.11 5.38
CA ALA A 81 -11.59 -14.42 4.12
C ALA A 81 -10.35 -13.58 3.75
N PRO A 82 -9.79 -13.71 2.54
CA PRO A 82 -8.59 -12.98 2.12
C PRO A 82 -8.89 -11.52 1.74
N VAL A 83 -9.88 -10.89 2.38
CA VAL A 83 -10.34 -9.55 2.04
C VAL A 83 -10.12 -8.57 3.19
N SER A 84 -9.76 -7.34 2.86
CA SER A 84 -9.67 -6.25 3.84
C SER A 84 -9.94 -4.90 3.17
N MET A 85 -10.14 -3.86 3.97
CA MET A 85 -10.39 -2.50 3.50
C MET A 85 -9.56 -1.49 4.28
N MET A 86 -9.25 -0.37 3.64
CA MET A 86 -8.53 0.76 4.22
C MET A 86 -9.19 2.05 3.75
N ALA A 87 -9.18 3.08 4.60
CA ALA A 87 -9.52 4.43 4.21
C ALA A 87 -8.44 5.39 4.71
N VAL A 88 -8.05 6.35 3.88
CA VAL A 88 -7.18 7.46 4.23
C VAL A 88 -7.94 8.74 3.95
N ALA A 89 -8.01 9.60 4.97
CA ALA A 89 -8.62 10.91 4.89
C ALA A 89 -7.62 11.93 5.46
N SER A 90 -7.57 13.11 4.86
CA SER A 90 -6.68 14.18 5.32
C SER A 90 -7.41 15.50 5.41
N TYR A 91 -6.91 16.35 6.31
CA TYR A 91 -7.27 17.76 6.35
C TYR A 91 -6.00 18.56 6.11
N ILE A 92 -5.93 19.25 4.97
CA ILE A 92 -4.76 20.03 4.58
C ILE A 92 -5.05 21.52 4.74
N ARG A 93 -4.18 22.15 5.52
CA ARG A 93 -4.09 23.59 5.66
C ARG A 93 -2.68 24.04 5.36
N THR A 94 -2.57 24.96 4.40
CA THR A 94 -1.32 25.61 4.00
C THR A 94 -1.21 26.98 4.67
N GLN A 95 0.00 27.55 4.76
CA GLN A 95 0.22 28.86 5.39
C GLN A 95 -0.45 30.01 4.64
N ARG A 96 -0.64 29.84 3.33
CA ARG A 96 -1.28 30.80 2.43
C ARG A 96 -2.11 30.02 1.43
N ASP A 97 -3.26 30.59 1.06
CA ASP A 97 -4.11 30.07 -0.01
C ASP A 97 -3.31 29.79 -1.28
N GLN A 98 -3.60 28.64 -1.90
CA GLN A 98 -3.08 28.28 -3.21
C GLN A 98 -3.65 29.23 -4.28
N ASP A 99 -2.92 29.43 -5.38
CA ASP A 99 -3.33 30.35 -6.45
C ASP A 99 -4.66 29.95 -7.10
N SER A 100 -4.97 28.65 -7.10
CA SER A 100 -6.25 28.09 -7.53
C SER A 100 -6.61 26.86 -6.69
N PRO A 101 -7.90 26.47 -6.63
CA PRO A 101 -8.28 25.19 -6.05
C PRO A 101 -7.51 24.03 -6.70
N PRO A 102 -7.02 23.05 -5.91
CA PRO A 102 -6.19 21.95 -6.42
C PRO A 102 -6.98 20.93 -7.25
N ALA A 103 -8.29 20.82 -7.02
CA ALA A 103 -9.20 19.96 -7.78
C ALA A 103 -10.64 20.52 -7.71
N PRO A 104 -11.56 20.08 -8.58
CA PRO A 104 -12.97 20.47 -8.51
C PRO A 104 -13.58 20.20 -7.14
N HIS A 105 -14.46 21.10 -6.67
CA HIS A 105 -15.16 21.02 -5.37
C HIS A 105 -14.29 21.24 -4.12
N TYR A 106 -13.02 21.62 -4.31
CA TYR A 106 -12.14 22.03 -3.23
C TYR A 106 -11.97 23.55 -3.22
N SER A 107 -11.52 24.07 -2.08
CA SER A 107 -11.15 25.47 -1.87
C SER A 107 -9.66 25.66 -2.13
N THR A 108 -9.19 26.91 -2.19
CA THR A 108 -7.75 27.24 -2.26
C THR A 108 -6.97 26.87 -1.00
N ASN A 109 -7.66 26.55 0.10
CA ASN A 109 -7.07 26.11 1.37
C ASN A 109 -8.11 25.35 2.23
N ASP A 110 -7.67 24.83 3.38
CA ASP A 110 -8.53 24.23 4.41
C ASP A 110 -9.44 23.10 3.89
N ASN A 111 -8.86 22.18 3.12
CA ASN A 111 -9.59 21.11 2.45
C ASN A 111 -9.60 19.83 3.29
N LEU A 112 -10.79 19.24 3.46
CA LEU A 112 -10.97 17.87 3.96
C LEU A 112 -11.18 16.93 2.77
N THR A 113 -10.41 15.84 2.71
CA THR A 113 -10.49 14.84 1.64
C THR A 113 -10.72 13.44 2.20
N LEU A 114 -11.33 12.58 1.37
CA LEU A 114 -11.11 11.15 1.42
C LEU A 114 -10.07 10.87 0.33
N ASP A 115 -8.80 10.78 0.70
CA ASP A 115 -7.71 10.60 -0.28
C ASP A 115 -7.84 9.23 -0.96
N GLN A 116 -8.20 8.20 -0.20
CA GLN A 116 -8.49 6.89 -0.78
C GLN A 116 -9.38 6.02 0.10
N ALA A 117 -10.20 5.20 -0.54
CA ALA A 117 -10.82 4.03 0.08
C ALA A 117 -10.46 2.78 -0.74
N SER A 118 -9.66 1.89 -0.16
CA SER A 118 -9.09 0.73 -0.83
C SER A 118 -9.69 -0.57 -0.34
N PHE A 119 -9.87 -1.49 -1.28
CA PHE A 119 -10.27 -2.87 -1.05
C PHE A 119 -9.11 -3.77 -1.45
N PHE A 120 -8.81 -4.75 -0.60
CA PHE A 120 -7.71 -5.67 -0.80
C PHE A 120 -8.24 -7.09 -0.93
N LEU A 121 -7.68 -7.83 -1.89
CA LEU A 121 -7.68 -9.27 -1.93
C LEU A 121 -6.23 -9.73 -1.74
N ALA A 122 -5.91 -10.28 -0.58
CA ALA A 122 -4.54 -10.61 -0.20
C ALA A 122 -4.46 -11.94 0.56
N GLY A 123 -3.56 -12.81 0.12
CA GLY A 123 -3.35 -14.11 0.74
C GLY A 123 -2.42 -15.01 -0.06
N GLY A 124 -1.88 -16.04 0.58
CA GLY A 124 -1.14 -17.12 -0.08
C GLY A 124 -2.08 -18.24 -0.49
N PHE A 125 -1.90 -18.82 -1.68
CA PHE A 125 -2.59 -20.02 -2.18
C PHE A 125 -1.62 -21.22 -2.29
N GLY A 126 -1.82 -22.24 -1.47
CA GLY A 126 -0.90 -23.38 -1.41
C GLY A 126 0.50 -22.98 -0.91
N GLN A 127 1.54 -23.70 -1.30
CA GLN A 127 2.91 -23.45 -0.79
C GLN A 127 3.75 -22.52 -1.66
N HIS A 128 3.26 -22.17 -2.85
CA HIS A 128 4.07 -21.52 -3.87
C HIS A 128 3.48 -20.23 -4.44
N PHE A 129 2.20 -19.94 -4.20
CA PHE A 129 1.55 -18.78 -4.81
C PHE A 129 1.01 -17.84 -3.75
N GLY A 130 1.01 -16.55 -4.03
CA GLY A 130 0.33 -15.56 -3.20
C GLY A 130 0.05 -14.28 -3.95
N ALA A 131 -0.83 -13.47 -3.37
CA ALA A 131 -1.33 -12.28 -3.99
C ALA A 131 -1.44 -11.14 -2.99
N PHE A 132 -1.15 -9.94 -3.48
CA PHE A 132 -1.59 -8.66 -2.93
C PHE A 132 -2.27 -7.92 -4.09
N VAL A 133 -3.58 -7.75 -4.01
CA VAL A 133 -4.38 -7.06 -5.03
C VAL A 133 -5.14 -5.95 -4.35
N GLN A 134 -5.04 -4.73 -4.88
CA GLN A 134 -5.71 -3.55 -4.37
C GLN A 134 -6.56 -2.91 -5.48
N ALA A 135 -7.75 -2.48 -5.11
CA ALA A 135 -8.58 -1.58 -5.90
C ALA A 135 -8.96 -0.39 -5.01
N THR A 136 -8.92 0.82 -5.57
CA THR A 136 -9.03 2.05 -4.78
C THR A 136 -10.06 2.99 -5.40
N TYR A 137 -10.91 3.55 -4.55
CA TYR A 137 -11.66 4.76 -4.85
C TYR A 137 -10.82 5.98 -4.47
N ASP A 138 -10.46 6.78 -5.47
CA ASP A 138 -9.91 8.13 -5.25
C ASP A 138 -11.07 9.08 -4.95
N GLY A 139 -11.12 9.63 -3.73
CA GLY A 139 -12.17 10.56 -3.35
C GLY A 139 -11.98 12.00 -3.85
N VAL A 140 -10.76 12.35 -4.29
CA VAL A 140 -10.46 13.64 -4.93
C VAL A 140 -10.90 13.60 -6.39
N GLY A 141 -10.41 12.62 -7.16
CA GLY A 141 -10.80 12.38 -8.56
C GLY A 141 -12.19 11.74 -8.73
N ARG A 142 -12.77 11.20 -7.65
CA ARG A 142 -14.09 10.54 -7.59
C ARG A 142 -14.24 9.36 -8.55
N ALA A 143 -13.19 8.57 -8.68
CA ALA A 143 -13.13 7.44 -9.60
C ALA A 143 -12.61 6.18 -8.91
N PHE A 144 -13.03 5.01 -9.42
CA PHE A 144 -12.46 3.72 -9.04
C PHE A 144 -11.42 3.32 -10.06
N SER A 145 -10.30 2.78 -9.59
CA SER A 145 -9.30 2.12 -10.41
C SER A 145 -8.76 0.87 -9.73
N TRP A 146 -8.09 0.01 -10.50
CA TRP A 146 -7.08 -0.85 -9.90
C TRP A 146 -5.99 0.01 -9.27
N ASP A 147 -5.32 -0.56 -8.30
CA ASP A 147 -4.21 0.07 -7.60
C ASP A 147 -3.05 -0.93 -7.57
N ASN A 148 -2.34 -1.12 -6.47
CA ASN A 148 -1.21 -2.04 -6.42
C ASN A 148 -1.61 -3.52 -6.62
N LEU A 149 -0.96 -4.14 -7.61
CA LEU A 149 -0.98 -5.58 -7.90
C LEU A 149 0.42 -6.16 -7.65
N ASP A 150 0.52 -7.23 -6.86
CA ASP A 150 1.72 -8.07 -6.74
C ASP A 150 1.30 -9.54 -6.57
N LEU A 151 1.37 -10.30 -7.66
CA LEU A 151 1.12 -11.74 -7.69
C LEU A 151 2.46 -12.47 -7.72
N ARG A 152 2.67 -13.38 -6.78
CA ARG A 152 3.95 -14.07 -6.62
C ARG A 152 3.82 -15.57 -6.81
N ALA A 153 4.81 -16.14 -7.50
CA ALA A 153 5.11 -17.56 -7.50
C ALA A 153 6.52 -17.76 -6.93
N VAL A 154 6.70 -18.65 -5.96
CA VAL A 154 7.98 -18.84 -5.26
C VAL A 154 8.34 -20.31 -5.08
N THR A 155 9.64 -20.57 -5.04
CA THR A 155 10.21 -21.85 -4.59
C THR A 155 11.44 -21.59 -3.72
N THR A 156 11.78 -22.56 -2.88
CA THR A 156 12.97 -22.51 -2.02
C THR A 156 14.01 -23.50 -2.52
N THR A 157 15.28 -23.12 -2.41
CA THR A 157 16.42 -23.98 -2.76
C THR A 157 17.62 -23.64 -1.89
N SER A 158 18.69 -24.43 -2.00
CA SER A 158 19.99 -24.12 -1.42
C SER A 158 20.94 -23.67 -2.51
N LEU A 159 21.53 -22.48 -2.33
CA LEU A 159 22.53 -21.92 -3.24
C LEU A 159 23.77 -21.56 -2.42
N PHE A 160 24.93 -22.11 -2.81
CA PHE A 160 26.20 -21.97 -2.09
C PHE A 160 26.14 -22.34 -0.60
N GLY A 161 25.32 -23.33 -0.24
CA GLY A 161 25.15 -23.79 1.14
C GLY A 161 24.25 -22.92 2.02
N SER A 162 23.57 -21.91 1.44
CA SER A 162 22.59 -21.07 2.15
C SER A 162 21.22 -21.14 1.49
N ASN A 163 20.17 -20.86 2.27
CA ASN A 163 18.80 -20.86 1.76
C ASN A 163 18.59 -19.72 0.76
N ALA A 164 17.88 -20.00 -0.32
CA ALA A 164 17.47 -19.02 -1.31
C ALA A 164 15.98 -19.20 -1.62
N VAL A 165 15.23 -18.10 -1.62
CA VAL A 165 13.92 -18.05 -2.29
C VAL A 165 14.13 -17.56 -3.70
N LEU A 166 13.62 -18.30 -4.68
CA LEU A 166 13.52 -17.88 -6.07
C LEU A 166 12.06 -17.57 -6.35
N GLY A 167 11.78 -16.38 -6.86
CA GLY A 167 10.42 -15.92 -7.09
C GLY A 167 10.23 -15.23 -8.43
N VAL A 168 8.99 -15.25 -8.89
CA VAL A 168 8.49 -14.42 -9.98
C VAL A 168 7.35 -13.57 -9.43
N SER A 169 7.34 -12.28 -9.77
CA SER A 169 6.26 -11.34 -9.48
C SER A 169 5.66 -10.83 -10.78
N LEU A 170 4.33 -10.93 -10.93
CA LEU A 170 3.55 -10.15 -11.88
C LEU A 170 2.96 -8.97 -11.11
N ASN A 171 3.33 -7.75 -11.49
CA ASN A 171 2.91 -6.54 -10.79
C ASN A 171 2.59 -5.40 -11.76
N ASN A 172 1.98 -4.32 -11.28
CA ASN A 172 1.61 -3.16 -12.10
C ASN A 172 2.22 -1.83 -11.60
N SER A 173 3.25 -1.91 -10.77
CA SER A 173 3.88 -0.74 -10.17
C SER A 173 5.37 -1.04 -9.97
N PRO A 174 6.28 -0.40 -10.72
CA PRO A 174 7.72 -0.57 -10.50
C PRO A 174 8.09 -0.34 -9.05
N THR A 175 9.05 -1.13 -8.55
CA THR A 175 9.53 -1.10 -7.16
C THR A 175 8.56 -1.64 -6.10
N VAL A 176 7.32 -2.01 -6.44
CA VAL A 176 6.36 -2.61 -5.46
C VAL A 176 6.87 -3.92 -4.85
N THR A 177 7.81 -4.57 -5.52
CA THR A 177 8.47 -5.79 -5.09
C THR A 177 9.52 -5.58 -4.00
N ASP A 178 10.04 -4.35 -3.84
CA ASP A 178 11.11 -4.02 -2.89
C ASP A 178 10.70 -4.38 -1.45
N PRO A 179 11.51 -5.15 -0.70
CA PRO A 179 11.11 -5.59 0.63
C PRO A 179 11.25 -4.50 1.69
N TRP A 180 12.12 -3.52 1.51
CA TRP A 180 12.34 -2.49 2.53
C TRP A 180 11.37 -1.32 2.43
N ASN A 181 10.69 -1.18 1.29
CA ASN A 181 9.89 -0.02 0.93
C ASN A 181 10.72 1.27 1.04
N THR A 182 11.99 1.20 0.60
CA THR A 182 12.90 2.35 0.50
C THR A 182 12.86 3.00 -0.88
N LEU A 183 12.18 2.37 -1.83
CA LEU A 183 11.91 2.86 -3.17
C LEU A 183 10.48 3.45 -3.26
N PRO A 184 10.10 4.13 -4.35
CA PRO A 184 8.87 4.93 -4.38
C PRO A 184 7.58 4.16 -4.08
N ALA A 185 7.42 2.93 -4.58
CA ALA A 185 6.26 2.12 -4.21
C ALA A 185 6.32 1.76 -2.73
N TRP A 186 5.29 2.16 -1.98
CA TRP A 186 5.22 2.06 -0.52
C TRP A 186 6.26 2.87 0.26
N GLY A 187 6.99 3.76 -0.42
CA GLY A 187 8.00 4.61 0.20
C GLY A 187 7.42 5.64 1.17
N TYR A 188 8.28 6.21 2.01
CA TYR A 188 7.93 7.36 2.84
C TYR A 188 7.77 8.62 1.96
N PRO A 189 6.81 9.54 2.23
CA PRO A 189 5.81 9.52 3.30
C PRO A 189 4.66 8.56 2.97
N TYR A 190 4.47 7.53 3.79
CA TYR A 190 3.63 6.36 3.50
C TYR A 190 2.17 6.62 3.10
N THR A 191 1.69 7.81 3.43
CA THR A 191 0.41 8.38 2.99
C THR A 191 0.63 9.86 2.78
N ASP A 192 -0.04 10.44 1.79
CA ASP A 192 -0.09 11.88 1.56
C ASP A 192 -1.52 12.28 1.18
N SER A 193 -1.76 13.59 1.08
CA SER A 193 -3.02 14.14 0.62
C SER A 193 -3.02 14.40 -0.89
N GLY A 194 -4.10 14.03 -1.56
CA GLY A 194 -4.26 14.32 -3.00
C GLY A 194 -4.37 15.81 -3.34
N VAL A 195 -4.48 16.69 -2.33
CA VAL A 195 -4.61 18.15 -2.49
C VAL A 195 -3.47 18.93 -1.84
N ALA A 196 -2.45 18.24 -1.29
CA ALA A 196 -1.26 18.88 -0.78
C ALA A 196 -0.39 19.41 -1.94
N PRO A 197 0.15 20.64 -1.86
CA PRO A 197 1.10 21.13 -2.85
C PRO A 197 2.36 20.26 -2.88
N GLY A 198 2.73 19.79 -4.07
CA GLY A 198 3.94 19.00 -4.31
C GLY A 198 4.87 19.65 -5.34
N PRO A 199 6.09 19.11 -5.53
CA PRO A 199 6.97 19.52 -6.62
C PRO A 199 6.29 19.35 -7.99
N ALA A 200 6.45 20.33 -8.87
CA ALA A 200 5.86 20.29 -10.22
C ALA A 200 6.50 19.23 -11.15
N ALA A 201 7.68 18.71 -10.77
CA ALA A 201 8.37 17.66 -11.49
C ALA A 201 8.89 16.62 -10.49
N SER A 202 8.74 15.35 -10.85
CA SER A 202 9.28 14.20 -10.14
C SER A 202 9.90 13.21 -11.14
N PRO A 203 10.85 12.37 -10.70
CA PRO A 203 11.29 11.24 -11.52
C PRO A 203 10.09 10.34 -11.89
N GLN A 204 10.02 9.84 -13.12
CA GLN A 204 8.90 8.96 -13.54
C GLN A 204 8.76 7.69 -12.69
N ILE A 205 9.89 7.18 -12.17
CA ILE A 205 9.87 6.05 -11.24
C ILE A 205 9.13 6.35 -9.93
N ALA A 206 8.98 7.63 -9.57
CA ALA A 206 8.24 8.08 -8.41
C ALA A 206 6.74 8.24 -8.70
N GLY A 207 6.10 7.12 -9.06
CA GLY A 207 4.64 7.02 -9.25
C GLY A 207 4.14 7.25 -10.67
N GLY A 208 4.94 7.83 -11.58
CA GLY A 208 4.53 8.08 -12.96
C GLY A 208 4.11 6.83 -13.74
N PHE A 209 4.77 5.69 -13.47
CA PHE A 209 4.42 4.40 -14.08
C PHE A 209 3.37 3.59 -13.31
N ALA A 210 3.10 3.92 -12.04
CA ALA A 210 2.22 3.12 -11.20
C ALA A 210 0.83 3.02 -11.85
N GLN A 211 0.23 1.82 -11.83
CA GLN A 211 -1.06 1.49 -12.47
C GLN A 211 -1.13 1.66 -14.00
N ASN A 212 -0.09 2.20 -14.64
CA ASN A 212 -0.02 2.44 -16.09
C ASN A 212 0.81 1.38 -16.83
N VAL A 213 1.43 0.45 -16.10
CA VAL A 213 2.31 -0.58 -16.65
C VAL A 213 1.95 -1.95 -16.09
N ILE A 214 2.40 -3.00 -16.77
CA ILE A 214 2.48 -4.36 -16.22
C ILE A 214 3.94 -4.79 -16.28
N GLY A 215 4.41 -5.46 -15.23
CA GLY A 215 5.77 -5.97 -15.12
C GLY A 215 5.82 -7.42 -14.73
N LEU A 216 6.81 -8.13 -15.29
CA LEU A 216 7.17 -9.48 -14.90
C LEU A 216 8.62 -9.50 -14.41
N ASN A 217 8.79 -9.79 -13.13
CA ASN A 217 10.07 -9.66 -12.43
C ASN A 217 10.47 -11.00 -11.81
N GLY A 218 11.68 -11.47 -12.11
CA GLY A 218 12.30 -12.56 -11.39
C GLY A 218 13.18 -12.03 -10.26
N TYR A 219 13.03 -12.56 -9.05
CA TYR A 219 13.82 -12.16 -7.89
C TYR A 219 14.41 -13.35 -7.12
N MET A 220 15.47 -13.07 -6.37
CA MET A 220 16.09 -13.98 -5.44
C MET A 220 16.27 -13.28 -4.09
N TRP A 221 15.87 -13.98 -3.03
CA TRP A 221 16.14 -13.61 -1.64
C TRP A 221 17.07 -14.66 -1.04
N TRP A 222 18.34 -14.31 -0.89
CA TRP A 222 19.40 -15.23 -0.49
C TRP A 222 19.87 -14.96 0.93
N ASN A 223 19.82 -16.02 1.75
CA ASN A 223 20.26 -16.06 3.14
C ASN A 223 19.66 -14.96 4.05
N GLY A 224 18.44 -14.51 3.75
CA GLY A 224 17.82 -13.42 4.51
C GLY A 224 18.57 -12.08 4.42
N ALA A 225 19.48 -11.92 3.45
CA ALA A 225 20.45 -10.83 3.44
C ALA A 225 20.58 -10.16 2.07
N VAL A 226 20.65 -10.93 0.98
CA VAL A 226 20.83 -10.38 -0.37
C VAL A 226 19.54 -10.49 -1.16
N TYR A 227 19.06 -9.35 -1.65
CA TYR A 227 17.99 -9.27 -2.63
C TYR A 227 18.58 -8.96 -4.01
N SER A 228 18.10 -9.68 -5.01
CA SER A 228 18.36 -9.34 -6.40
C SER A 228 17.10 -9.55 -7.22
N GLU A 229 16.85 -8.67 -8.17
CA GLU A 229 15.68 -8.68 -9.02
C GLU A 229 16.03 -8.14 -10.39
N ARG A 230 15.41 -8.74 -11.40
CA ARG A 230 15.43 -8.25 -12.77
C ARG A 230 14.09 -8.53 -13.42
N GLY A 231 13.66 -7.63 -14.30
CA GLY A 231 12.38 -7.77 -14.98
C GLY A 231 12.23 -6.80 -16.13
N PHE A 232 11.04 -6.81 -16.71
CA PHE A 232 10.63 -5.89 -17.75
C PHE A 232 9.24 -5.36 -17.43
N TYR A 233 9.01 -4.11 -17.79
CA TYR A 233 7.71 -3.44 -17.71
C TYR A 233 7.28 -2.98 -19.09
N TRP A 234 5.98 -3.02 -19.37
CA TRP A 234 5.39 -2.52 -20.62
C TRP A 234 4.06 -1.83 -20.34
N SER A 235 3.69 -0.89 -21.20
CA SER A 235 2.38 -0.22 -21.13
C SER A 235 1.31 -1.08 -21.82
N PRO A 236 0.22 -1.44 -21.12
CA PRO A 236 -0.97 -2.00 -21.76
C PRO A 236 -1.62 -0.97 -22.70
N ASP A 237 -2.53 -1.44 -23.57
CA ASP A 237 -3.30 -0.53 -24.42
C ASP A 237 -4.29 0.32 -23.60
N ALA A 238 -4.72 1.43 -24.20
CA ALA A 238 -5.64 2.37 -23.56
C ALA A 238 -7.00 1.74 -23.23
N SER A 239 -7.48 0.74 -23.99
CA SER A 239 -8.74 0.07 -23.69
C SER A 239 -8.64 -0.78 -22.43
N PHE A 240 -7.53 -1.48 -22.24
CA PHE A 240 -7.23 -2.19 -21.01
C PHE A 240 -7.14 -1.23 -19.81
N LEU A 241 -6.36 -0.14 -19.92
CA LEU A 241 -6.22 0.82 -18.82
C LEU A 241 -7.56 1.48 -18.44
N ASN A 242 -8.38 1.85 -19.43
CA ASN A 242 -9.74 2.34 -19.20
C ASN A 242 -10.61 1.31 -18.47
N ALA A 243 -10.53 0.03 -18.85
CA ALA A 243 -11.28 -1.04 -18.19
C ALA A 243 -10.83 -1.23 -16.73
N MET A 244 -9.56 -0.94 -16.43
CA MET A 244 -9.02 -0.94 -15.07
C MET A 244 -9.24 0.39 -14.32
N GLY A 245 -10.01 1.32 -14.90
CA GLY A 245 -10.35 2.61 -14.29
C GLY A 245 -9.20 3.63 -14.27
N VAL A 246 -8.13 3.39 -15.04
CA VAL A 246 -7.04 4.35 -15.21
C VAL A 246 -7.36 5.25 -16.39
N PRO A 247 -7.54 6.57 -16.17
CA PRO A 247 -7.89 7.48 -17.25
C PRO A 247 -6.73 7.56 -18.27
N PRO A 248 -7.05 7.60 -19.57
CA PRO A 248 -6.04 7.68 -20.62
C PRO A 248 -5.47 9.10 -20.69
N GLY A 249 -4.45 9.39 -19.89
CA GLY A 249 -3.55 10.54 -20.03
C GLY A 249 -2.14 10.05 -20.37
N GLU A 250 -1.49 10.62 -21.40
CA GLU A 250 -0.24 10.12 -22.03
C GLU A 250 0.04 8.62 -21.82
N THR A 251 -0.96 7.77 -22.10
CA THR A 251 -0.85 6.32 -21.88
C THR A 251 -0.07 5.71 -23.04
N ASN A 252 1.24 5.86 -22.96
CA ASN A 252 2.31 5.03 -23.52
C ASN A 252 3.64 5.59 -22.99
N GLN A 253 3.93 5.35 -21.71
CA GLN A 253 5.19 5.80 -21.12
C GLN A 253 6.38 4.89 -21.44
N ILE A 254 6.13 3.70 -21.98
CA ILE A 254 7.17 2.73 -22.35
C ILE A 254 6.94 2.28 -23.78
N ASN A 255 7.94 2.47 -24.65
CA ASN A 255 7.91 1.87 -25.97
C ASN A 255 8.46 0.45 -25.92
N GLY A 256 7.61 -0.53 -26.21
CA GLY A 256 7.99 -1.94 -26.11
C GLY A 256 8.11 -2.37 -24.66
N ALA A 257 9.34 -2.55 -24.16
CA ALA A 257 9.58 -3.06 -22.81
C ALA A 257 10.77 -2.35 -22.14
N ALA A 258 10.55 -1.77 -20.96
CA ALA A 258 11.55 -1.12 -20.13
C ALA A 258 12.21 -2.14 -19.18
N PRO A 259 13.52 -2.38 -19.27
CA PRO A 259 14.24 -3.20 -18.31
C PRO A 259 14.23 -2.58 -16.90
N TYR A 260 14.18 -3.43 -15.88
CA TYR A 260 14.33 -3.06 -14.49
C TYR A 260 15.29 -4.02 -13.77
N VAL A 261 16.13 -3.46 -12.90
CA VAL A 261 17.05 -4.22 -12.05
C VAL A 261 17.11 -3.63 -10.65
N ARG A 262 17.26 -4.48 -9.64
CA ARG A 262 17.48 -4.10 -8.25
C ARG A 262 18.43 -5.09 -7.59
N VAL A 263 19.39 -4.57 -6.84
CA VAL A 263 20.24 -5.37 -5.94
C VAL A 263 20.35 -4.65 -4.61
N ALA A 264 20.28 -5.41 -3.52
CA ALA A 264 20.40 -4.87 -2.18
C ALA A 264 21.00 -5.90 -1.23
N TYR A 265 21.66 -5.39 -0.20
CA TYR A 265 22.15 -6.17 0.93
C TYR A 265 21.63 -5.56 2.22
N GLN A 266 21.13 -6.41 3.13
CA GLN A 266 20.84 -6.04 4.51
C GLN A 266 21.76 -6.75 5.48
N GLY A 267 22.07 -6.08 6.58
CA GLY A 267 22.85 -6.61 7.68
C GLY A 267 22.50 -5.93 9.00
N ASN A 268 23.07 -6.45 10.09
CA ASN A 268 22.95 -5.89 11.42
C ASN A 268 24.32 -5.38 11.88
N ALA A 269 24.32 -4.24 12.59
CA ALA A 269 25.47 -3.63 13.23
C ALA A 269 25.10 -3.33 14.70
N GLY A 270 25.34 -4.30 15.59
CA GLY A 270 24.84 -4.25 16.96
C GLY A 270 23.31 -4.26 16.98
N ASP A 271 22.72 -3.28 17.67
CA ASP A 271 21.26 -3.11 17.78
C ASP A 271 20.64 -2.37 16.58
N HIS A 272 21.44 -2.07 15.55
CA HIS A 272 20.98 -1.41 14.33
C HIS A 272 20.91 -2.38 13.16
N ASN A 273 19.98 -2.15 12.24
CA ASN A 273 19.95 -2.76 10.93
C ASN A 273 20.30 -1.73 9.85
N PHE A 274 20.84 -2.20 8.73
CA PHE A 274 21.09 -1.35 7.57
C PHE A 274 20.74 -2.09 6.28
N GLU A 275 20.46 -1.30 5.25
CA GLU A 275 20.31 -1.75 3.86
C GLU A 275 21.18 -0.85 2.98
N VAL A 276 21.83 -1.47 2.00
CA VAL A 276 22.56 -0.76 0.94
C VAL A 276 22.30 -1.45 -0.38
N GLY A 277 22.05 -0.68 -1.43
CA GLY A 277 21.84 -1.26 -2.74
C GLY A 277 21.69 -0.21 -3.84
N ALA A 278 21.37 -0.70 -5.02
CA ALA A 278 21.14 0.10 -6.21
C ALA A 278 19.99 -0.48 -7.03
N PHE A 279 19.35 0.39 -7.80
CA PHE A 279 18.31 0.00 -8.75
C PHE A 279 18.46 0.79 -10.05
N GLY A 280 17.88 0.27 -11.13
CA GLY A 280 17.83 0.92 -12.42
C GLY A 280 16.52 0.61 -13.11
N PHE A 281 15.92 1.62 -13.72
CA PHE A 281 14.75 1.51 -14.58
C PHE A 281 15.07 2.25 -15.87
N PHE A 282 14.94 1.56 -17.01
CA PHE A 282 15.39 2.06 -18.30
C PHE A 282 14.17 2.23 -19.22
N SER A 283 13.45 3.33 -19.04
CA SER A 283 12.44 3.81 -19.99
C SER A 283 13.08 4.77 -20.99
N ASP A 284 12.68 4.64 -22.25
CA ASP A 284 13.14 5.45 -23.38
C ASP A 284 12.53 6.86 -23.44
#